data_AF-A0AAJ7WL42-F1
#
_entry.id   AF-A0AAJ7WL42-F1
#
_cell.length_a   1.000
_cell.length_b   1.000
_cell.length_c   1.000
_cell.angle_alpha   90.00
_cell.angle_beta   90.00
_cell.angle_gamma   90.00
#
_symmetry.space_group_name_H-M   'P 1'
#
loop_
_entity.id
_entity.type
_entity.pdbx_description
1 polymer ?
#
loop_
_entity_poly.entity_id
_entity_poly.type
_entity_poly.pdbx_seq_one_letter_code
_entity_poly.pdbx_strand_id
1 'polypeptide(L)'
;GEVTQGQVTQCVLEMMIAAPDTLSVSLLFMALLIAERPQLQEELHQEALGLLGPLRAPTVRELQLGLPLLERFVSEALRHSPVVDVIMRRAVPTVGGGGGGGGATLGGVPVAPGTNVIVDLRSLHSSPGAFTAPSTFSLDNFAQPVPPRHFQPFGSGPRGCSGKLAAVVMVKATLVTLLRSHRLHAVAAGDALRGLGTSGDLAVHPHEGQAGLVLALLKRGHGGGGGDGGDGDGGGDGGDGGGGGDSDGDGDRGGDWSVETHSH
;
A
#
# COMPACT_ATOMS: atom_id res chain seq x y z
N GLY A 1 27.43 29.23 9.81
CA GLY A 1 26.28 29.92 9.22
C GLY A 1 25.07 29.43 9.98
N GLU A 2 24.44 30.30 10.75
CA GLU A 2 23.31 29.94 11.59
C GLU A 2 22.03 29.88 10.76
N VAL A 3 21.17 28.91 11.06
CA VAL A 3 19.87 28.71 10.40
C VAL A 3 18.90 29.75 10.93
N THR A 4 18.18 30.44 10.04
CA THR A 4 17.21 31.46 10.47
C THR A 4 15.97 30.80 11.08
N GLN A 5 15.25 31.50 11.94
CA GLN A 5 13.99 31.01 12.50
C GLN A 5 12.98 30.61 11.40
N GLY A 6 12.89 31.40 10.31
CA GLY A 6 12.03 31.07 9.17
C GLY A 6 12.45 29.77 8.47
N GLN A 7 13.75 29.52 8.33
CA GLN A 7 14.27 28.25 7.79
C GLN A 7 13.94 27.08 8.72
N VAL A 8 14.07 27.25 10.04
CA VAL A 8 13.70 26.20 11.01
C VAL A 8 12.20 25.87 10.90
N THR A 9 11.33 26.87 10.90
CA THR A 9 9.89 26.68 10.78
C THR A 9 9.53 25.94 9.49
N GLN A 10 10.12 26.35 8.36
CA GLN A 10 9.88 25.71 7.07
C GLN A 10 10.37 24.25 7.06
N CYS A 11 11.57 23.97 7.56
CA CYS A 11 12.08 22.60 7.61
C CYS A 11 11.25 21.67 8.50
N VAL A 12 10.75 22.18 9.64
CA VAL A 12 9.86 21.40 10.52
C VAL A 12 8.53 21.14 9.83
N LEU A 13 7.93 22.16 9.21
CA LEU A 13 6.69 22.01 8.46
C LEU A 13 6.82 20.98 7.34
N GLU A 14 7.87 21.09 6.50
CA GLU A 14 8.16 20.16 5.41
C GLU A 14 8.31 18.71 5.92
N MET A 15 8.96 18.50 7.07
CA MET A 15 9.07 17.17 7.68
C MET A 15 7.71 16.63 8.13
N MET A 16 6.83 17.48 8.68
CA MET A 16 5.53 17.08 9.20
C MET A 16 4.53 16.73 8.10
N ILE A 17 4.56 17.43 6.96
CA ILE A 17 3.62 17.21 5.84
C ILE A 17 4.04 16.08 4.90
N ALA A 18 5.35 15.82 4.78
CA ALA A 18 5.88 14.88 3.79
C ALA A 18 5.28 13.46 3.90
N ALA A 19 5.13 12.95 5.12
CA ALA A 19 4.56 11.62 5.34
C ALA A 19 3.03 11.58 5.15
N PRO A 20 2.22 12.48 5.76
CA PRO A 20 0.80 12.57 5.46
C PRO A 20 0.48 12.68 3.97
N ASP A 21 1.18 13.51 3.21
CA ASP A 21 0.86 13.74 1.78
C ASP A 21 1.14 12.51 0.92
N THR A 22 2.27 11.83 1.15
CA THR A 22 2.73 10.76 0.23
C THR A 22 2.45 9.36 0.75
N LEU A 23 2.66 9.12 2.05
CA LEU A 23 2.60 7.79 2.64
C LEU A 23 1.15 7.34 2.88
N SER A 24 0.25 8.26 3.25
CA SER A 24 -1.17 7.93 3.45
C SER A 24 -1.82 7.43 2.15
N VAL A 25 -1.64 8.16 1.05
CA VAL A 25 -2.16 7.80 -0.28
C VAL A 25 -1.50 6.52 -0.80
N SER A 26 -0.19 6.36 -0.59
CA SER A 26 0.51 5.13 -0.96
C SER A 26 -0.04 3.92 -0.21
N LEU A 27 -0.26 4.03 1.10
CA LEU A 27 -0.88 2.97 1.90
C LEU A 27 -2.32 2.68 1.48
N LEU A 28 -3.09 3.71 1.12
CA LEU A 28 -4.45 3.54 0.62
C LEU A 28 -4.48 2.72 -0.67
N PHE A 29 -3.66 3.08 -1.66
CA PHE A 29 -3.54 2.32 -2.91
C PHE A 29 -3.07 0.88 -2.64
N MET A 30 -2.07 0.69 -1.77
CA MET A 30 -1.62 -0.64 -1.37
C MET A 30 -2.75 -1.45 -0.70
N ALA A 31 -3.50 -0.84 0.21
CA ALA A 31 -4.60 -1.50 0.91
C ALA A 31 -5.72 -1.92 -0.05
N LEU A 32 -6.07 -1.08 -1.03
CA LEU A 32 -7.02 -1.43 -2.10
C LEU A 32 -6.50 -2.58 -2.97
N LEU A 33 -5.23 -2.52 -3.41
CA LEU A 33 -4.60 -3.60 -4.19
C LEU A 33 -4.62 -4.95 -3.45
N ILE A 34 -4.43 -4.93 -2.13
CA ILE A 34 -4.50 -6.12 -1.28
C ILE A 34 -5.95 -6.59 -1.11
N ALA A 35 -6.90 -5.68 -0.92
CA ALA A 35 -8.31 -6.01 -0.75
C ALA A 35 -8.90 -6.70 -1.99
N GLU A 36 -8.46 -6.31 -3.19
CA GLU A 36 -8.83 -6.92 -4.48
C GLU A 36 -8.19 -8.30 -4.71
N ARG A 37 -7.19 -8.71 -3.92
CA ARG A 37 -6.38 -9.93 -4.15
C ARG A 37 -6.39 -10.83 -2.90
N PRO A 38 -7.48 -11.58 -2.64
CA PRO A 38 -7.64 -12.37 -1.43
C PRO A 38 -6.52 -13.40 -1.19
N GLN A 39 -6.02 -14.03 -2.26
CA GLN A 39 -4.95 -15.02 -2.20
C GLN A 39 -3.65 -14.37 -1.73
N LEU A 40 -3.25 -13.28 -2.38
CA LEU A 40 -2.07 -12.50 -1.99
C LEU A 40 -2.20 -11.95 -0.56
N GLN A 41 -3.39 -11.51 -0.17
CA GLN A 41 -3.65 -11.03 1.18
C GLN A 41 -3.41 -12.13 2.24
N GLU A 42 -3.76 -13.38 1.93
CA GLU A 42 -3.51 -14.50 2.83
C GLU A 42 -2.02 -14.86 2.89
N GLU A 43 -1.33 -14.89 1.75
CA GLU A 43 0.11 -15.13 1.71
C GLU A 43 0.90 -14.06 2.51
N LEU A 44 0.56 -12.78 2.35
CA LEU A 44 1.14 -11.68 3.11
C LEU A 44 0.84 -11.79 4.61
N HIS A 45 -0.35 -12.25 4.98
CA HIS A 45 -0.70 -12.50 6.37
C HIS A 45 0.14 -13.64 6.97
N GLN A 46 0.32 -14.74 6.24
CA GLN A 46 1.14 -15.86 6.69
C GLN A 46 2.61 -15.46 6.82
N GLU A 47 3.15 -14.67 5.88
CA GLU A 47 4.50 -14.11 5.98
C GLU A 47 4.64 -13.23 7.23
N ALA A 48 3.67 -12.34 7.49
CA ALA A 48 3.64 -11.48 8.66
C ALA A 48 3.58 -12.26 9.98
N LEU A 49 2.77 -13.32 10.04
CA LEU A 49 2.68 -14.21 11.21
C LEU A 49 3.96 -15.02 11.42
N GLY A 50 4.57 -15.54 10.35
CA GLY A 50 5.80 -16.32 10.43
C GLY A 50 6.96 -15.54 11.04
N LEU A 51 7.04 -14.23 10.76
CA LEU A 51 8.11 -13.36 11.28
C LEU A 51 7.86 -12.88 12.73
N LEU A 52 6.61 -12.52 13.06
CA LEU A 52 6.31 -11.83 14.31
C LEU A 52 5.60 -12.69 15.36
N GLY A 53 5.03 -13.83 14.97
CA GLY A 53 4.03 -14.51 15.77
C GLY A 53 2.80 -13.63 16.06
N PRO A 54 1.92 -14.05 16.99
CA PRO A 54 0.62 -13.41 17.18
C PRO A 54 0.68 -12.04 17.90
N LEU A 55 1.67 -11.79 18.77
CA LEU A 55 1.60 -10.68 19.74
C LEU A 55 2.82 -9.74 19.79
N ARG A 56 3.86 -9.94 18.96
CA ARG A 56 5.11 -9.15 19.06
C ARG A 56 5.14 -7.97 18.09
N ALA A 57 5.63 -6.81 18.51
CA ALA A 57 5.91 -5.70 17.59
C ALA A 57 7.16 -6.01 16.73
N PRO A 58 7.17 -5.65 15.43
CA PRO A 58 8.34 -5.84 14.58
C PRO A 58 9.49 -4.91 14.97
N THR A 59 10.72 -5.41 14.89
CA THR A 59 11.93 -4.58 14.89
C THR A 59 12.22 -4.05 13.49
N VAL A 60 12.99 -2.96 13.39
CA VAL A 60 13.40 -2.39 12.09
C VAL A 60 14.15 -3.41 11.24
N ARG A 61 15.05 -4.20 11.85
CA ARG A 61 15.83 -5.23 11.15
C ARG A 61 14.95 -6.30 10.53
N GLU A 62 13.91 -6.71 11.23
CA GLU A 62 12.96 -7.72 10.75
C GLU A 62 12.12 -7.18 9.59
N LEU A 63 11.66 -5.93 9.66
CA LEU A 63 10.97 -5.28 8.54
C LEU A 63 11.87 -5.16 7.30
N GLN A 64 13.17 -4.97 7.50
CA GLN A 64 14.12 -4.83 6.41
C GLN A 64 14.48 -6.16 5.74
N LEU A 65 14.58 -7.26 6.49
CA LEU A 65 15.17 -8.52 5.98
C LEU A 65 14.20 -9.71 5.96
N GLY A 66 13.10 -9.65 6.71
CA GLY A 66 12.25 -10.82 7.00
C GLY A 66 10.97 -10.93 6.18
N LEU A 67 10.76 -10.06 5.19
CA LEU A 67 9.48 -9.95 4.47
C LEU A 67 9.67 -9.85 2.95
N PRO A 68 10.22 -10.89 2.28
CA PRO A 68 10.50 -10.87 0.84
C PRO A 68 9.24 -10.72 -0.02
N LEU A 69 8.11 -11.34 0.33
CA LEU A 69 6.87 -11.22 -0.42
C LEU A 69 6.31 -9.81 -0.28
N LEU A 70 6.24 -9.27 0.94
CA LEU A 70 5.81 -7.89 1.16
C LEU A 70 6.72 -6.89 0.46
N GLU A 71 8.03 -7.15 0.38
CA GLU A 71 8.97 -6.28 -0.34
C GLU A 71 8.70 -6.25 -1.85
N ARG A 72 8.43 -7.42 -2.45
CA ARG A 72 7.99 -7.51 -3.85
C ARG A 72 6.67 -6.80 -4.06
N PHE A 73 5.72 -6.97 -3.14
CA PHE A 73 4.43 -6.29 -3.17
C PHE A 73 4.57 -4.76 -3.10
N VAL A 74 5.32 -4.23 -2.13
CA VAL A 74 5.52 -2.78 -1.97
C VAL A 74 6.21 -2.20 -3.21
N SER A 75 7.20 -2.90 -3.76
CA SER A 75 7.90 -2.47 -4.98
C SER A 75 6.97 -2.44 -6.18
N GLU A 76 6.15 -3.49 -6.36
CA GLU A 76 5.16 -3.55 -7.45
C GLU A 76 4.04 -2.52 -7.28
N ALA A 77 3.58 -2.27 -6.07
CA ALA A 77 2.57 -1.24 -5.79
C ALA A 77 3.09 0.17 -6.12
N LEU A 78 4.33 0.49 -5.71
CA LEU A 78 4.96 1.77 -6.05
C LEU A 78 5.23 1.91 -7.56
N ARG A 79 5.45 0.80 -8.28
CA ARG A 79 5.65 0.78 -9.74
C ARG A 79 4.32 0.99 -10.49
N HIS A 80 3.30 0.21 -10.13
CA HIS A 80 2.03 0.16 -10.84
C HIS A 80 1.12 1.36 -10.48
N SER A 81 1.14 1.80 -9.23
CA SER A 81 0.26 2.84 -8.70
C SER A 81 1.05 3.87 -7.90
N PRO A 82 1.99 4.59 -8.56
CA PRO A 82 2.81 5.60 -7.90
C PRO A 82 1.97 6.80 -7.48
N VAL A 83 2.22 7.32 -6.27
CA VAL A 83 1.74 8.64 -5.84
C VAL A 83 2.62 9.74 -6.43
N VAL A 84 3.93 9.53 -6.48
CA VAL A 84 4.90 10.44 -7.13
C VAL A 84 5.38 9.77 -8.41
N ASP A 85 4.81 10.19 -9.54
CA ASP A 85 5.07 9.67 -10.88
C ASP A 85 6.03 10.53 -11.71
N VAL A 86 6.31 11.75 -11.27
CA VAL A 86 7.24 12.68 -11.90
C VAL A 86 8.23 13.27 -10.89
N ILE A 87 9.47 13.50 -11.31
CA ILE A 87 10.47 14.25 -10.53
C ILE A 87 10.89 15.48 -11.32
N MET A 88 10.70 16.65 -10.71
CA MET A 88 11.16 17.92 -11.28
C MET A 88 12.60 18.22 -10.88
N ARG A 89 13.42 18.63 -11.85
CA ARG A 89 14.83 19.01 -11.69
C ARG A 89 15.09 20.30 -12.46
N ARG A 90 16.18 20.99 -12.11
CA ARG A 90 16.67 22.16 -12.86
C ARG A 90 18.14 21.95 -13.19
N ALA A 91 18.50 22.11 -14.46
CA ALA A 91 19.88 22.04 -14.89
C ALA A 91 20.68 23.19 -14.28
N VAL A 92 21.80 22.87 -13.64
CA VAL A 92 22.73 23.84 -13.07
C VAL A 92 24.03 23.86 -13.88
N PRO A 93 24.77 24.98 -13.91
CA PRO A 93 26.06 25.03 -14.59
C PRO A 93 27.01 23.95 -14.09
N THR A 94 27.70 23.27 -15.00
CA THR A 94 28.74 22.30 -14.67
C THR A 94 29.95 23.02 -14.07
N VAL A 95 30.17 22.84 -12.77
CA VAL A 95 31.39 23.34 -12.10
C VAL A 95 32.52 22.35 -12.39
N GLY A 96 33.44 22.70 -13.30
CA GLY A 96 34.71 21.97 -13.49
C GLY A 96 35.05 21.46 -14.90
N GLY A 97 34.17 21.64 -15.90
CA GLY A 97 34.51 21.36 -17.30
C GLY A 97 35.23 22.55 -17.93
N GLY A 98 36.57 22.50 -18.03
CA GLY A 98 37.35 23.53 -18.70
C GLY A 98 36.96 23.66 -20.18
N GLY A 99 36.43 24.83 -20.55
CA GLY A 99 36.20 25.22 -21.95
C GLY A 99 34.75 25.50 -22.30
N GLY A 100 34.36 26.77 -22.27
CA GLY A 100 33.30 27.41 -23.06
C GLY A 100 31.97 26.67 -23.26
N GLY A 101 30.97 26.97 -22.42
CA GLY A 101 29.57 26.60 -22.63
C GLY A 101 29.08 25.53 -21.65
N GLY A 102 28.87 25.92 -20.38
CA GLY A 102 28.57 25.02 -19.25
C GLY A 102 27.18 24.37 -19.27
N GLY A 103 26.77 23.77 -20.39
CA GLY A 103 25.58 22.91 -20.50
C GLY A 103 25.89 21.45 -20.17
N ALA A 104 24.88 20.72 -19.69
CA ALA A 104 24.93 19.27 -19.56
C ALA A 104 24.41 18.61 -20.84
N THR A 105 24.80 17.37 -21.14
CA THR A 105 24.15 16.57 -22.20
C THR A 105 23.31 15.45 -21.57
N LEU A 106 22.06 15.30 -22.02
CA LEU A 106 21.14 14.25 -21.59
C LEU A 106 20.78 13.40 -22.81
N GLY A 107 21.22 12.14 -22.83
CA GLY A 107 20.94 11.25 -23.97
C GLY A 107 21.47 11.76 -25.31
N GLY A 108 22.57 12.52 -25.30
CA GLY A 108 23.12 13.18 -26.49
C GLY A 108 22.51 14.55 -26.83
N VAL A 109 21.47 14.98 -26.10
CA VAL A 109 20.83 16.29 -26.29
C VAL A 109 21.47 17.33 -25.36
N PRO A 110 21.93 18.49 -25.86
CA PRO A 110 22.46 19.55 -25.01
C PRO A 110 21.33 20.22 -24.21
N VAL A 111 21.57 20.41 -22.92
CA VAL A 111 20.66 21.04 -21.95
C VAL A 111 21.37 22.26 -21.35
N ALA A 112 20.80 23.44 -21.62
CA ALA A 112 21.33 24.69 -21.10
C ALA A 112 21.12 24.81 -19.57
N PRO A 113 21.99 25.53 -18.86
CA PRO A 113 21.74 25.90 -17.47
C PRO A 113 20.42 26.65 -17.31
N GLY A 114 19.71 26.37 -16.22
CA GLY A 114 18.42 26.97 -15.92
C GLY A 114 17.22 26.24 -16.54
N THR A 115 17.43 25.30 -17.47
CA THR A 115 16.37 24.47 -18.05
C THR A 115 15.72 23.59 -16.99
N ASN A 116 14.38 23.60 -16.93
CA ASN A 116 13.60 22.67 -16.12
C ASN A 116 13.51 21.32 -16.82
N VAL A 117 13.70 20.24 -16.06
CA VAL A 117 13.69 18.86 -16.53
C VAL A 117 12.67 18.09 -15.70
N ILE A 118 11.71 17.46 -16.36
CA ILE A 118 10.75 16.55 -15.73
C ILE A 118 11.18 15.13 -16.07
N VAL A 119 11.45 14.34 -15.05
CA VAL A 119 11.73 12.91 -15.18
C VAL A 119 10.43 12.16 -14.96
N ASP A 120 9.89 11.59 -16.03
CA ASP A 120 8.69 10.75 -16.00
C ASP A 120 9.04 9.35 -15.49
N LEU A 121 8.77 9.12 -14.20
CA LEU A 121 9.00 7.83 -13.56
C LEU A 121 7.96 6.79 -13.99
N ARG A 122 6.71 7.20 -14.29
CA ARG A 122 5.67 6.27 -14.75
C ARG A 122 6.09 5.60 -16.05
N SER A 123 6.58 6.37 -17.01
CA SER A 123 7.10 5.85 -18.28
C SER A 123 8.33 4.98 -18.07
N LEU A 124 9.23 5.38 -17.16
CA LEU A 124 10.40 4.57 -16.78
C LEU A 124 9.99 3.20 -16.20
N HIS A 125 9.02 3.20 -15.29
CA HIS A 125 8.50 2.02 -14.59
C HIS A 125 7.60 1.12 -15.46
N SER A 126 7.25 1.61 -16.66
CA SER A 126 6.50 0.87 -17.68
C SER A 126 7.39 0.50 -18.88
N SER A 127 8.71 0.74 -18.80
CA SER A 127 9.64 0.54 -19.91
C SER A 127 9.70 -0.94 -20.34
N PRO A 128 9.46 -1.25 -21.63
CA PRO A 128 9.57 -2.62 -22.15
C PRO A 128 10.98 -3.17 -21.95
N GLY A 129 11.08 -4.40 -21.43
CA GLY A 129 12.35 -5.09 -21.21
C GLY A 129 12.97 -4.95 -19.82
N ALA A 130 12.44 -4.07 -18.97
CA ALA A 130 12.80 -4.01 -17.55
C ALA A 130 11.90 -4.88 -16.66
N PHE A 131 10.64 -5.07 -17.05
CA PHE A 131 9.62 -5.81 -16.32
C PHE A 131 8.94 -6.83 -17.25
N THR A 132 8.54 -7.97 -16.70
CA THR A 132 7.91 -9.07 -17.45
C THR A 132 6.51 -8.72 -17.94
N ALA A 133 5.75 -7.97 -17.15
CA ALA A 133 4.39 -7.55 -17.43
C ALA A 133 4.19 -6.08 -16.97
N PRO A 134 4.75 -5.09 -17.69
CA PRO A 134 4.76 -3.70 -17.23
C PRO A 134 3.36 -3.06 -17.15
N SER A 135 2.40 -3.53 -17.94
CA SER A 135 1.03 -2.99 -18.01
C SER A 135 0.07 -3.57 -16.97
N THR A 136 0.48 -4.57 -16.21
CA THR A 136 -0.35 -5.23 -15.20
C THR A 136 0.34 -5.26 -13.85
N PHE A 137 -0.46 -5.26 -12.78
CA PHE A 137 0.05 -5.53 -11.45
C PHE A 137 0.42 -7.00 -11.34
N SER A 138 1.72 -7.31 -11.28
CA SER A 138 2.22 -8.66 -11.07
C SER A 138 3.49 -8.65 -10.24
N LEU A 139 3.54 -9.48 -9.20
CA LEU A 139 4.74 -9.63 -8.38
C LEU A 139 5.90 -10.25 -9.16
N ASP A 140 5.65 -10.89 -10.30
CA ASP A 140 6.68 -11.47 -11.16
C ASP A 140 7.60 -10.40 -11.77
N ASN A 141 7.11 -9.17 -11.89
CA ASN A 141 7.92 -8.01 -12.26
C ASN A 141 9.12 -7.80 -11.32
N PHE A 142 9.02 -8.29 -10.08
CA PHE A 142 10.06 -8.26 -9.06
C PHE A 142 10.47 -9.67 -8.58
N ALA A 143 10.23 -10.71 -9.40
CA ALA A 143 10.75 -12.06 -9.11
C ALA A 143 12.29 -12.12 -9.20
N GLN A 144 12.87 -11.26 -10.04
CA GLN A 144 14.31 -11.09 -10.16
C GLN A 144 14.71 -9.67 -9.75
N PRO A 145 15.95 -9.45 -9.29
CA PRO A 145 16.43 -8.12 -8.96
C PRO A 145 16.34 -7.16 -10.15
N VAL A 146 15.54 -6.11 -10.01
CA VAL A 146 15.42 -5.06 -11.04
C VAL A 146 16.57 -4.07 -10.88
N PRO A 147 17.33 -3.76 -11.95
CA PRO A 147 18.41 -2.79 -11.85
C PRO A 147 17.91 -1.41 -11.39
N PRO A 148 18.62 -0.71 -10.48
CA PRO A 148 18.20 0.60 -9.96
C PRO A 148 18.01 1.69 -11.02
N ARG A 149 18.53 1.52 -12.24
CA ARG A 149 18.31 2.45 -13.35
C ARG A 149 16.90 2.36 -13.95
N HIS A 150 16.22 1.22 -13.78
CA HIS A 150 14.87 1.00 -14.33
C HIS A 150 13.77 1.14 -13.28
N PHE A 151 14.12 1.13 -11.99
CA PHE A 151 13.17 1.31 -10.90
C PHE A 151 13.71 2.30 -9.86
N GLN A 152 13.08 3.48 -9.81
CA GLN A 152 13.48 4.61 -8.95
C GLN A 152 12.27 5.28 -8.27
N PRO A 153 11.49 4.56 -7.44
CA PRO A 153 10.28 5.11 -6.82
C PRO A 153 10.57 6.28 -5.86
N PHE A 154 11.80 6.37 -5.35
CA PHE A 154 12.26 7.42 -4.44
C PHE A 154 13.29 8.36 -5.10
N GLY A 155 13.48 8.26 -6.41
CA GLY A 155 14.57 8.90 -7.13
C GLY A 155 15.96 8.39 -6.73
N SER A 156 17.00 8.99 -7.30
CA SER A 156 18.39 8.61 -7.07
C SER A 156 19.33 9.82 -6.97
N GLY A 157 20.54 9.57 -6.48
CA GLY A 157 21.62 10.57 -6.37
C GLY A 157 21.47 11.52 -5.16
N PRO A 158 22.20 12.65 -5.16
CA PRO A 158 22.31 13.57 -4.01
C PRO A 158 21.01 14.32 -3.68
N ARG A 159 20.02 14.29 -4.59
CA ARG A 159 18.68 14.88 -4.42
C ARG A 159 17.59 13.82 -4.55
N GLY A 160 17.92 12.57 -4.22
CA GLY A 160 16.91 11.52 -3.99
C GLY A 160 16.13 11.77 -2.70
N CYS A 161 15.04 11.04 -2.50
CA CYS A 161 14.22 11.16 -1.30
C CYS A 161 15.05 10.92 -0.03
N SER A 162 15.08 11.92 0.86
CA SER A 162 15.71 11.82 2.18
C SER A 162 15.02 10.79 3.09
N GLY A 163 13.71 10.64 2.92
CA GLY A 163 12.87 9.74 3.70
C GLY A 163 12.83 8.29 3.22
N LYS A 164 13.54 7.90 2.14
CA LYS A 164 13.36 6.59 1.48
C LYS A 164 13.43 5.39 2.44
N LEU A 165 14.38 5.40 3.37
CA LEU A 165 14.58 4.29 4.30
C LEU A 165 13.46 4.25 5.35
N ALA A 166 13.09 5.41 5.89
CA ALA A 166 12.00 5.54 6.84
C ALA A 166 10.65 5.19 6.19
N ALA A 167 10.40 5.63 4.95
CA ALA A 167 9.18 5.35 4.21
C ALA A 167 8.96 3.85 4.03
N VAL A 168 9.97 3.10 3.57
CA VAL A 168 9.86 1.64 3.40
C VAL A 168 9.57 0.96 4.75
N VAL A 169 10.26 1.36 5.82
CA VAL A 169 10.04 0.80 7.16
C VAL A 169 8.62 1.09 7.66
N MET A 170 8.16 2.34 7.53
CA MET A 170 6.81 2.75 7.95
C MET A 170 5.73 2.01 7.16
N VAL A 171 5.87 1.90 5.83
CA VAL A 171 4.94 1.14 4.99
C VAL A 171 4.87 -0.32 5.43
N LYS A 172 6.03 -0.99 5.57
CA LYS A 172 6.07 -2.40 5.99
C LYS A 172 5.50 -2.57 7.40
N ALA A 173 5.85 -1.69 8.35
CA ALA A 173 5.34 -1.74 9.72
C ALA A 173 3.80 -1.64 9.77
N THR A 174 3.23 -0.68 9.03
CA THR A 174 1.79 -0.48 8.97
C THR A 174 1.08 -1.66 8.33
N LEU A 175 1.54 -2.11 7.15
CA LEU A 175 0.92 -3.24 6.44
C LEU A 175 0.98 -4.52 7.25
N VAL A 176 2.13 -4.84 7.86
CA VAL A 176 2.27 -6.04 8.71
C VAL A 176 1.32 -5.99 9.91
N THR A 177 1.26 -4.84 10.59
CA THR A 177 0.39 -4.68 11.78
C THR A 177 -1.08 -4.84 11.40
N LEU A 178 -1.48 -4.24 10.27
CA LEU A 178 -2.83 -4.27 9.76
C LEU A 178 -3.24 -5.68 9.30
N LEU A 179 -2.44 -6.30 8.42
CA LEU A 179 -2.73 -7.62 7.84
C LEU A 179 -2.67 -8.74 8.87
N ARG A 180 -1.86 -8.60 9.92
CA ARG A 180 -1.84 -9.57 11.03
C ARG A 180 -3.18 -9.61 11.78
N SER A 181 -3.81 -8.47 11.98
CA SER A 181 -4.98 -8.33 12.86
C SER A 181 -6.31 -8.26 12.11
N HIS A 182 -6.30 -7.83 10.85
CA HIS A 182 -7.50 -7.59 10.06
C HIS A 182 -7.39 -8.21 8.66
N ARG A 183 -8.55 -8.53 8.08
CA ARG A 183 -8.74 -8.71 6.64
C ARG A 183 -9.24 -7.39 6.06
N LEU A 184 -8.69 -7.00 4.92
CA LEU A 184 -9.06 -5.82 4.17
C LEU A 184 -10.12 -6.21 3.13
N HIS A 185 -11.23 -5.49 3.12
CA HIS A 185 -12.30 -5.67 2.15
C HIS A 185 -12.67 -4.33 1.53
N ALA A 186 -12.66 -4.25 0.20
CA ALA A 186 -13.12 -3.07 -0.53
C ALA A 186 -14.66 -3.04 -0.50
N VAL A 187 -15.25 -1.90 -0.11
CA VAL A 187 -16.70 -1.78 0.01
C VAL A 187 -17.38 -1.68 -1.37
N ALA A 188 -16.68 -1.13 -2.36
CA ALA A 188 -17.11 -1.18 -3.77
C ALA A 188 -16.55 -2.43 -4.45
N ALA A 189 -17.42 -3.26 -5.04
CA ALA A 189 -17.02 -4.43 -5.82
C ALA A 189 -16.49 -4.00 -7.20
N GLY A 190 -15.29 -4.45 -7.59
CA GLY A 190 -14.68 -4.19 -8.89
C GLY A 190 -13.17 -3.97 -8.81
N ASP A 191 -12.56 -3.66 -9.95
CA ASP A 191 -11.16 -3.21 -10.10
C ASP A 191 -11.05 -1.80 -9.48
N ALA A 192 -11.26 -1.71 -8.16
CA ALA A 192 -11.50 -0.48 -7.40
C ALA A 192 -10.45 0.57 -7.73
N LEU A 193 -9.17 0.20 -7.78
CA LEU A 193 -8.11 1.15 -8.11
C LEU A 193 -8.18 1.73 -9.53
N ARG A 194 -8.57 0.93 -10.52
CA ARG A 194 -8.73 1.39 -11.92
C ARG A 194 -10.04 2.15 -12.13
N GLY A 195 -11.05 1.90 -11.29
CA GLY A 195 -12.32 2.60 -11.29
C GLY A 195 -12.31 3.92 -10.49
N LEU A 196 -11.26 4.18 -9.70
CA LEU A 196 -11.12 5.43 -8.96
C LEU A 196 -10.80 6.58 -9.92
N GLY A 197 -11.54 7.68 -9.78
CA GLY A 197 -11.15 8.93 -10.43
C GLY A 197 -9.93 9.49 -9.70
N THR A 198 -8.79 9.59 -10.38
CA THR A 198 -7.55 10.14 -9.83
C THR A 198 -7.20 11.47 -10.47
N SER A 199 -6.72 12.42 -9.67
CA SER A 199 -6.02 13.60 -10.16
C SER A 199 -4.54 13.28 -10.36
N GLY A 200 -3.92 13.86 -11.39
CA GLY A 200 -2.51 13.66 -11.74
C GLY A 200 -1.85 14.98 -12.12
N ASP A 201 -1.85 15.93 -11.19
CA ASP A 201 -1.14 17.22 -11.33
C ASP A 201 0.27 17.14 -10.71
N LEU A 202 0.44 17.59 -9.47
CA LEU A 202 1.73 17.49 -8.76
C LEU A 202 2.04 16.07 -8.25
N ALA A 203 0.99 15.32 -7.91
CA ALA A 203 1.03 13.95 -7.43
C ALA A 203 -0.26 13.24 -7.84
N VAL A 204 -0.18 11.92 -7.94
CA VAL A 204 -1.33 11.07 -8.23
C VAL A 204 -2.07 10.77 -6.92
N HIS A 205 -3.31 11.20 -6.84
CA HIS A 205 -4.16 10.98 -5.67
C HIS A 205 -5.62 10.79 -6.12
N PRO A 206 -6.41 10.00 -5.38
CA PRO A 206 -7.82 9.83 -5.72
C PRO A 206 -8.59 11.14 -5.44
N HIS A 207 -9.67 11.37 -6.18
CA HIS A 207 -10.63 12.39 -5.78
C HIS A 207 -11.33 11.94 -4.49
N GLU A 208 -11.28 12.81 -3.47
CA GLU A 208 -11.86 12.52 -2.16
C GLU A 208 -13.38 12.38 -2.21
N GLY A 209 -13.96 11.65 -1.25
CA GLY A 209 -15.41 11.45 -1.13
C GLY A 209 -16.01 10.36 -2.03
N GLN A 210 -15.19 9.63 -2.80
CA GLN A 210 -15.66 8.50 -3.61
C GLN A 210 -15.93 7.26 -2.74
N ALA A 211 -17.07 6.58 -2.96
CA ALA A 211 -17.42 5.34 -2.25
C ALA A 211 -16.38 4.22 -2.44
N GLY A 212 -15.66 4.23 -3.56
CA GLY A 212 -14.57 3.28 -3.85
C GLY A 212 -13.33 3.43 -2.95
N LEU A 213 -13.24 4.49 -2.14
CA LEU A 213 -12.14 4.71 -1.20
C LEU A 213 -12.38 4.08 0.19
N VAL A 214 -13.56 3.50 0.42
CA VAL A 214 -13.92 2.93 1.71
C VAL A 214 -13.45 1.47 1.80
N LEU A 215 -12.68 1.18 2.84
CA LEU A 215 -12.21 -0.16 3.20
C LEU A 215 -12.86 -0.60 4.51
N ALA A 216 -13.44 -1.80 4.51
CA ALA A 216 -13.86 -2.49 5.72
C ALA A 216 -12.71 -3.30 6.29
N LEU A 217 -12.43 -3.11 7.58
CA LEU A 217 -11.41 -3.87 8.33
C LEU A 217 -12.10 -4.94 9.17
N LEU A 218 -12.03 -6.19 8.73
CA LEU A 218 -12.65 -7.32 9.42
C LEU A 218 -11.62 -7.98 10.34
N LYS A 219 -11.86 -7.97 11.65
CA LYS A 219 -10.93 -8.57 12.62
C LYS A 219 -10.72 -10.06 12.30
N ARG A 220 -9.47 -10.50 12.22
CA ARG A 220 -9.13 -11.92 12.09
C ARG A 220 -9.40 -12.62 13.44
N GLY A 221 -10.11 -13.75 13.40
CA GLY A 221 -10.31 -14.57 14.59
C GLY A 221 -8.97 -15.04 15.16
N HIS A 222 -8.80 -14.97 16.49
CA HIS A 222 -7.71 -15.69 17.13
C HIS A 222 -7.96 -17.18 16.90
N GLY A 223 -7.10 -17.85 16.13
CA GLY A 223 -7.15 -19.29 15.98
C GLY A 223 -6.91 -19.97 17.32
N GLY A 224 -7.97 -20.17 18.10
CA GLY A 224 -8.02 -21.21 19.11
C GLY A 224 -8.13 -22.53 18.36
N GLY A 225 -7.11 -23.36 18.45
CA GLY A 225 -7.17 -24.73 17.96
C GLY A 225 -8.30 -25.46 18.67
N GLY A 226 -9.42 -25.66 17.97
CA GLY A 226 -10.45 -26.61 18.37
C GLY A 226 -9.89 -28.01 18.18
N GLY A 227 -9.39 -28.60 19.27
CA GLY A 227 -9.19 -30.04 19.36
C GLY A 227 -10.57 -30.68 19.43
N ASP A 228 -11.02 -31.20 18.30
CA ASP A 228 -12.14 -32.13 18.20
C ASP A 228 -11.74 -33.44 18.89
N GLY A 229 -12.04 -33.53 20.18
CA GLY A 229 -12.00 -34.76 20.97
C GLY A 229 -13.36 -35.43 20.85
N GLY A 230 -13.58 -36.14 19.74
CA GLY A 230 -14.73 -37.01 19.57
C GLY A 230 -14.61 -38.23 20.48
N ASP A 231 -15.20 -38.15 21.68
CA ASP A 231 -15.51 -39.33 22.48
C ASP A 231 -16.89 -39.84 22.05
N GLY A 232 -16.87 -40.92 21.26
CA GLY A 232 -18.04 -41.72 20.95
C GLY A 232 -18.27 -42.77 22.03
N ASP A 233 -19.46 -42.73 22.63
CA ASP A 233 -20.11 -43.81 23.38
C ASP A 233 -21.60 -43.42 23.38
N GLY A 234 -22.61 -44.20 22.99
CA GLY A 234 -22.77 -45.65 22.98
C GLY A 234 -24.07 -45.97 23.74
N GLY A 235 -25.17 -46.29 23.03
CA GLY A 235 -26.22 -47.18 23.56
C GLY A 235 -27.67 -46.66 23.73
N GLY A 236 -28.59 -47.36 23.05
CA GLY A 236 -29.93 -47.82 23.49
C GLY A 236 -31.04 -46.78 23.65
N ASP A 237 -32.20 -46.82 22.99
CA ASP A 237 -33.25 -47.86 22.78
C ASP A 237 -34.57 -47.35 23.43
N GLY A 238 -35.70 -47.58 22.76
CA GLY A 238 -37.03 -47.61 23.38
C GLY A 238 -37.98 -46.41 23.23
N GLY A 239 -39.02 -46.60 22.39
CA GLY A 239 -40.41 -46.56 22.88
C GLY A 239 -41.27 -45.30 22.65
N ASP A 240 -42.14 -45.41 21.64
CA ASP A 240 -43.59 -45.12 21.62
C ASP A 240 -44.24 -44.06 22.56
N GLY A 241 -45.15 -43.27 21.97
CA GLY A 241 -46.23 -42.61 22.72
C GLY A 241 -46.75 -41.32 22.09
N GLY A 242 -47.92 -41.37 21.47
CA GLY A 242 -48.59 -40.23 20.83
C GLY A 242 -49.28 -39.24 21.79
N GLY A 243 -49.90 -38.22 21.20
CA GLY A 243 -50.82 -37.31 21.88
C GLY A 243 -50.77 -35.90 21.29
N GLY A 244 -51.90 -35.42 20.78
CA GLY A 244 -52.04 -34.11 20.14
C GLY A 244 -52.08 -32.94 21.12
N GLY A 245 -52.26 -31.74 20.58
CA GLY A 245 -52.50 -30.54 21.37
C GLY A 245 -52.09 -29.26 20.64
N ASP A 246 -53.09 -28.50 20.23
CA ASP A 246 -53.02 -27.13 19.73
C ASP A 246 -52.26 -26.19 20.69
N SER A 247 -51.62 -25.15 20.18
CA SER A 247 -51.85 -23.75 20.58
C SER A 247 -50.85 -22.76 19.98
N ASP A 248 -51.39 -21.58 19.74
CA ASP A 248 -50.80 -20.37 19.19
C ASP A 248 -49.51 -19.89 19.90
N GLY A 249 -48.63 -19.25 19.13
CA GLY A 249 -47.37 -18.70 19.63
C GLY A 249 -46.79 -17.65 18.69
N ASP A 250 -47.36 -16.46 18.82
CA ASP A 250 -46.90 -15.13 18.38
C ASP A 250 -45.38 -14.98 18.20
N GLY A 251 -44.96 -14.50 17.03
CA GLY A 251 -43.56 -14.37 16.61
C GLY A 251 -43.29 -13.05 15.91
N ASP A 252 -43.60 -11.94 16.58
CA ASP A 252 -43.18 -10.60 16.18
C ASP A 252 -41.76 -10.29 16.70
N ARG A 253 -40.87 -9.93 15.78
CA ARG A 253 -39.77 -8.94 15.90
C ARG A 253 -38.88 -8.99 14.66
N GLY A 254 -39.38 -8.42 13.57
CA GLY A 254 -38.54 -7.94 12.46
C GLY A 254 -37.87 -6.64 12.86
N GLY A 255 -36.55 -6.67 13.10
CA GLY A 255 -35.75 -5.47 13.32
C GLY A 255 -35.25 -4.91 11.99
N ASP A 256 -36.01 -3.98 11.43
CA ASP A 256 -35.65 -3.10 10.33
C ASP A 256 -34.60 -2.06 10.79
N TRP A 257 -33.50 -1.92 10.06
CA TRP A 257 -32.48 -0.90 10.30
C TRP A 257 -32.41 0.06 9.10
N SER A 258 -33.15 1.16 9.20
CA SER A 258 -33.03 2.32 8.32
C SER A 258 -32.02 3.31 8.92
N VAL A 259 -30.99 3.67 8.15
CA VAL A 259 -29.98 4.68 8.54
C VAL A 259 -30.20 5.93 7.69
N GLU A 260 -30.71 7.00 8.30
CA GLU A 260 -30.77 8.34 7.71
C GLU A 260 -29.41 9.05 7.86
N THR A 261 -28.88 9.55 6.75
CA THR A 261 -27.69 10.41 6.69
C THR A 261 -28.11 11.87 6.79
N HIS A 262 -27.55 12.62 7.74
CA HIS A 262 -27.55 14.08 7.71
C HIS A 262 -26.11 14.59 7.65
N SER A 263 -25.82 15.27 6.55
CA SER A 263 -24.60 16.00 6.25
C SER A 263 -24.64 17.41 6.82
N HIS A 264 -23.53 17.85 7.44
CA HIS A 264 -23.16 19.24 7.59
C HIS A 264 -21.76 19.45 7.00
#